data_AF-A0A7X0RN40-F1
#
_entry.id   AF-A0A7X0RN40-F1
#
_cell.length_a   1.000
_cell.length_b   1.000
_cell.length_c   1.000
_cell.angle_alpha   90.00
_cell.angle_beta   90.00
_cell.angle_gamma   90.00
#
_symmetry.space_group_name_H-M   'P 1'
#
loop_
_entity.id
_entity.type
_entity.pdbx_description
1 polymer ?
#
loop_
_entity_poly.entity_id
_entity_poly.type
_entity_poly.pdbx_seq_one_letter_code
_entity_poly.pdbx_strand_id
1 'polypeptide(L)' 'MPKEKDKYCTDCGAPLVNRCFDEHGPLKKGCNFVNDREAAYCAKCGEPTLYNLFGIIPVSHRPPLADRR' A
#
# COMPACT_ATOMS: atom_id res chain seq x y z
N MET A 1 -5.71 17.62 -12.77
CA MET A 1 -4.33 17.64 -12.23
C MET A 1 -4.43 17.30 -10.74
N PRO A 2 -3.76 16.22 -10.28
CA PRO A 2 -3.70 15.90 -8.86
C PRO A 2 -3.01 17.03 -8.08
N LYS A 3 -3.57 17.41 -6.93
CA LYS A 3 -2.95 18.35 -5.99
C LYS A 3 -1.88 17.62 -5.19
N GLU A 4 -0.88 18.33 -4.67
CA GLU A 4 0.24 17.75 -3.89
C GLU A 4 -0.21 16.95 -2.64
N LYS A 5 -1.46 17.10 -2.21
CA LYS A 5 -2.03 16.39 -1.05
C LYS A 5 -2.94 15.21 -1.43
N ASP A 6 -3.17 14.97 -2.72
CA ASP A 6 -4.06 13.91 -3.16
C ASP A 6 -3.42 12.54 -2.89
N LYS A 7 -4.16 11.67 -2.21
CA LYS A 7 -3.71 10.29 -1.91
C LYS A 7 -4.07 9.30 -3.00
N TYR A 8 -5.01 9.67 -3.87
CA TYR A 8 -5.54 8.87 -4.95
C TYR A 8 -5.69 9.73 -6.20
N CYS A 9 -5.51 9.11 -7.37
CA CYS A 9 -5.78 9.74 -8.65
C CYS A 9 -7.28 10.05 -8.76
N THR A 10 -7.63 11.29 -9.12
CA THR A 10 -9.03 11.72 -9.29
C THR A 10 -9.72 11.03 -10.47
N ASP A 11 -8.94 10.54 -11.42
CA ASP A 11 -9.47 10.04 -12.70
C ASP A 11 -9.68 8.52 -12.65
N CYS A 12 -8.79 7.77 -11.99
CA CYS A 12 -8.85 6.31 -11.94
C CYS A 12 -8.88 5.70 -10.52
N GLY A 13 -8.73 6.50 -9.47
CA GLY A 13 -8.75 6.03 -8.08
C GLY A 13 -7.48 5.28 -7.62
N ALA A 14 -6.47 5.12 -8.48
CA ALA A 14 -5.22 4.48 -8.09
C ALA A 14 -4.50 5.29 -6.99
N PRO A 15 -3.88 4.63 -5.99
CA PRO A 15 -3.14 5.31 -4.93
C PRO A 15 -1.92 6.03 -5.51
N LEU A 16 -1.70 7.28 -5.07
CA LEU A 16 -0.53 8.10 -5.42
C LEU A 16 0.60 7.99 -4.39
N VAL A 17 0.31 7.35 -3.25
CA VAL A 17 1.24 7.18 -2.13
C VAL A 17 1.21 5.72 -1.69
N ASN A 18 2.38 5.09 -1.53
CA ASN A 18 2.48 3.69 -1.15
C ASN A 18 2.29 3.46 0.36
N ARG A 19 1.07 3.68 0.85
CA ARG A 19 0.74 3.51 2.27
C ARG A 19 0.50 2.05 2.62
N CYS A 20 0.75 1.68 3.87
CA CYS A 20 0.24 0.45 4.47
C CYS A 20 -1.29 0.39 4.34
N PHE A 21 -1.83 -0.80 4.02
CA PHE A 21 -3.26 -1.01 3.86
C PHE A 21 -4.03 -1.11 5.18
N ASP A 22 -3.35 -1.44 6.28
CA ASP A 22 -3.99 -1.59 7.60
C ASP A 22 -4.62 -0.26 8.08
N GLU A 23 -5.89 -0.04 7.73
CA GLU A 23 -6.64 1.16 8.09
C GLU A 23 -7.01 1.19 9.57
N HIS A 24 -7.07 2.40 10.13
CA HIS A 24 -7.47 2.60 11.52
C HIS A 24 -8.98 2.37 11.64
N GLY A 25 -9.40 1.58 12.62
CA GLY A 25 -10.80 1.31 12.90
C GLY A 25 -11.11 1.42 14.39
N PRO A 26 -12.39 1.36 14.80
CA PRO A 26 -12.78 1.46 16.21
C PRO A 26 -12.09 0.45 17.13
N LEU A 27 -11.71 -0.72 16.57
CA LEU A 27 -11.08 -1.83 17.29
C LEU A 27 -9.63 -2.11 16.88
N LYS A 28 -9.08 -1.36 15.91
CA LYS A 28 -7.73 -1.56 15.39
C LYS A 28 -6.99 -0.24 15.34
N LYS A 29 -5.80 -0.20 15.96
CA LYS A 29 -4.89 0.96 15.86
C LYS A 29 -4.54 1.29 14.41
N GLY A 30 -4.49 0.29 13.53
CA GLY A 30 -4.07 0.43 12.14
C GLY A 30 -2.60 0.86 11.99
N CYS A 31 -2.15 0.98 10.74
CA CYS A 31 -0.81 1.46 10.39
C CYS A 31 -0.89 2.45 9.23
N ASN A 32 -0.40 3.67 9.48
CA ASN A 32 -0.42 4.76 8.50
C ASN A 32 0.92 4.98 7.78
N PHE A 33 1.87 4.05 7.94
CA PHE A 33 3.22 4.20 7.42
C PHE A 33 3.23 4.28 5.89
N VAL A 34 4.02 5.21 5.35
CA VAL A 34 4.25 5.38 3.91
C VAL A 34 5.56 4.68 3.58
N ASN A 35 5.49 3.72 2.66
CA ASN A 35 6.61 2.89 2.26
C ASN A 35 7.25 3.42 0.97
N ASP A 36 8.43 2.88 0.65
CA ASP A 36 9.10 3.09 -0.63
C ASP A 36 8.21 2.63 -1.80
N ARG A 37 8.42 3.22 -2.99
CA ARG A 37 7.56 2.97 -4.17
C ARG A 37 7.54 1.52 -4.64
N GLU A 38 8.56 0.73 -4.29
CA GLU A 38 8.71 -0.67 -4.68
C GLU A 38 8.30 -1.66 -3.58
N ALA A 39 7.94 -1.17 -2.39
CA ALA A 39 7.60 -2.02 -1.27
C ALA A 39 6.22 -2.68 -1.44
N ALA A 40 6.21 -4.01 -1.54
CA ALA A 40 4.98 -4.80 -1.54
C ALA A 40 4.33 -4.94 -0.14
N TYR A 41 5.12 -4.80 0.92
CA TYR A 41 4.68 -4.94 2.31
C TYR A 41 5.22 -3.79 3.16
N CYS A 42 4.51 -3.50 4.24
CA CYS A 42 4.83 -2.42 5.15
C CYS A 42 6.09 -2.74 5.94
N ALA A 43 7.12 -1.90 5.85
CA ALA A 43 8.37 -2.07 6.59
C ALA A 43 8.19 -1.98 8.12
N LYS A 44 7.06 -1.44 8.59
CA LYS A 44 6.76 -1.28 10.01
C LYS A 44 5.98 -2.45 10.61
N CYS A 45 5.02 -3.02 9.88
CA CYS A 45 4.10 -4.03 10.43
C CYS A 45 3.93 -5.29 9.58
N GLY A 46 4.53 -5.37 8.39
CA GLY A 46 4.46 -6.54 7.51
C GLY A 46 3.17 -6.69 6.70
N GLU A 47 2.14 -5.86 6.95
CA GLU A 47 0.90 -5.89 6.17
C GLU A 47 1.11 -5.42 4.71
N PRO A 48 0.29 -5.86 3.74
CA PRO A 48 0.39 -5.40 2.36
C PRO A 48 0.27 -3.88 2.23
N THR A 49 0.94 -3.32 1.24
CA THR A 49 0.78 -1.92 0.87
C THR A 49 -0.34 -1.72 -0.14
N LEU A 50 -0.85 -0.49 -0.25
CA LEU A 50 -1.83 -0.14 -1.29
C LEU A 50 -1.29 -0.42 -2.70
N TYR A 51 0.00 -0.21 -2.97
CA TYR A 51 0.53 -0.49 -4.32
C TYR A 51 0.54 -1.98 -4.62
N ASN A 52 0.78 -2.84 -3.62
CA ASN A 52 0.70 -4.30 -3.80
C ASN A 52 -0.74 -4.74 -4.12
N LEU A 53 -1.72 -4.22 -3.38
CA LEU A 53 -3.13 -4.55 -3.58
C LEU A 53 -3.66 -4.06 -4.93
N PHE A 54 -3.23 -2.88 -5.38
CA PHE A 54 -3.57 -2.34 -6.70
C PHE A 54 -2.72 -2.94 -7.84
N GLY A 55 -1.80 -3.86 -7.54
CA GLY A 55 -0.97 -4.52 -8.55
C GLY A 55 0.07 -3.62 -9.22
N ILE A 56 0.37 -2.45 -8.63
CA ILE A 56 1.36 -1.48 -9.13
C ILE A 56 2.78 -2.01 -8.93
N ILE A 57 3.02 -2.83 -7.89
CA ILE A 57 4.33 -3.41 -7.61
C ILE A 57 4.65 -4.54 -8.62
N PRO A 58 5.82 -4.51 -9.28
CA PRO A 58 6.27 -5.57 -10.17
C PRO A 58 6.34 -6.93 -9.47
N VAL A 59 6.08 -7.99 -10.22
CA VAL A 59 6.04 -9.37 -9.71
C VAL A 59 7.37 -9.81 -9.08
N SER A 60 8.50 -9.25 -9.50
CA SER A 60 9.83 -9.50 -8.92
C SER A 60 9.96 -9.14 -7.44
N HIS A 61 9.14 -8.21 -6.95
CA HIS A 61 9.13 -7.77 -5.55
C HIS A 61 7.97 -8.34 -4.74
N ARG A 62 7.16 -9.23 -5.34
CA ARG A 62 6.11 -9.97 -4.66
C ARG A 62 6.68 -11.33 -4.23
N PRO A 63 6.64 -11.69 -2.93
CA PRO A 63 6.98 -13.03 -2.50
C PRO A 63 6.00 -14.03 -3.14
N PRO A 64 6.45 -15.26 -3.41
CA PRO A 64 5.60 -16.30 -3.98
C PRO A 64 4.29 -16.46 -3.19
N LEU A 65 3.19 -16.75 -3.89
CA LEU A 65 1.88 -16.99 -3.26
C LEU A 65 1.91 -18.06 -2.15
N ALA A 66 2.91 -18.96 -2.17
CA ALA A 66 3.12 -20.01 -1.18
C ALA A 66 3.54 -19.52 0.22
N ASP A 67 4.01 -18.27 0.37
CA ASP A 67 4.52 -17.72 1.64
C ASP A 67 3.54 -16.74 2.32
N ARG A 68 2.30 -16.63 1.83
CA ARG A 68 1.27 -15.80 2.46
C ARG A 68 0.61 -16.61 3.59
N ARG A 69 1.19 -16.53 4.79
CA ARG A 69 0.63 -17.10 6.04
C ARG A 69 -0.67 -16.44 6.43
#